data_AF-A0A1B8ZSD6-F1
#
_entry.id   AF-A0A1B8ZSD6-F1
#
_cell.length_a   1.000
_cell.length_b   1.000
_cell.length_c   1.000
_cell.angle_alpha   90.00
_cell.angle_beta   90.00
_cell.angle_gamma   90.00
#
_symmetry.space_group_name_H-M   'P 1'
#
loop_
_entity.id
_entity.type
_entity.pdbx_description
1 polymer ?
#
loop_
_entity_poly.entity_id
_entity_poly.type
_entity_poly.pdbx_seq_one_letter_code
_entity_poly.pdbx_strand_id
1 'polypeptide(L)'
;MQNKAMMNAVNMKHDISYHLEANRFILYLEITNHSGGERRFYFSNDTGRLARNGIRLFNTKNEEIQAYEKAFISPAYTTEPVPENRLLPDERQRFKLPAKVFEEENELILSFKGISFRVPRNEKFYITFDFLGIPSNRLEVFIEMVNDRDILEKEDWEYYIFDHEGTIQLSVPVIWSNLGFDVLYTLSESEKEDYLRRGIEALEGRIEDMRKNALHYEMNSWK
;
A
#
# COMPACT_ATOMS: atom_id res chain seq x y z
N MET A 1 44.74 14.14 -8.31
CA MET A 1 43.72 13.40 -9.10
C MET A 1 42.50 12.99 -8.27
N GLN A 2 42.07 13.79 -7.28
CA GLN A 2 41.02 13.40 -6.32
C GLN A 2 39.70 14.19 -6.45
N ASN A 3 39.52 15.05 -7.46
CA ASN A 3 38.41 16.00 -7.50
C ASN A 3 37.49 15.94 -8.74
N LYS A 4 37.53 14.85 -9.52
CA LYS A 4 36.63 14.67 -10.67
C LYS A 4 35.46 13.73 -10.39
N ALA A 5 35.60 12.86 -9.38
CA ALA A 5 34.54 11.93 -8.96
C ALA A 5 33.50 12.60 -8.03
N MET A 6 33.91 13.54 -7.17
CA MET A 6 32.97 14.28 -6.29
C MET A 6 32.09 15.30 -7.04
N MET A 7 32.49 15.79 -8.21
CA MET A 7 31.67 16.70 -9.03
C MET A 7 30.51 15.99 -9.76
N ASN A 8 30.50 14.65 -9.82
CA ASN A 8 29.45 13.91 -10.53
C ASN A 8 28.24 13.54 -9.64
N ALA A 9 28.32 13.75 -8.33
CA ALA A 9 27.28 13.34 -7.37
C ALA A 9 26.17 14.40 -7.10
N VAL A 10 26.21 15.58 -7.73
CA VAL A 10 25.39 16.75 -7.31
C VAL A 10 24.41 17.23 -8.39
N ASN A 11 23.75 16.31 -9.09
CA ASN A 11 23.11 16.63 -10.37
C ASN A 11 21.74 16.00 -10.57
N MET A 12 21.31 15.11 -9.67
CA MET A 12 19.94 14.62 -9.60
C MET A 12 19.46 14.71 -8.15
N LYS A 13 18.19 15.08 -7.96
CA LYS A 13 17.53 15.11 -6.66
C LYS A 13 16.43 14.07 -6.63
N HIS A 14 16.38 13.31 -5.54
CA HIS A 14 15.34 12.32 -5.28
C HIS A 14 14.44 12.81 -4.16
N ASP A 15 13.16 12.97 -4.45
CA ASP A 15 12.13 13.24 -3.45
C ASP A 15 11.12 12.10 -3.45
N ILE A 16 10.83 11.56 -2.27
CA ILE A 16 9.83 10.54 -2.05
C ILE A 16 8.64 11.10 -1.28
N SER A 17 7.47 10.59 -1.63
CA SER A 17 6.20 10.79 -0.94
C SER A 17 5.43 9.49 -0.98
N TYR A 18 4.38 9.35 -0.18
CA TYR A 18 3.53 8.17 -0.21
C TYR A 18 2.05 8.53 -0.29
N HIS A 19 1.28 7.55 -0.76
CA HIS A 19 -0.17 7.52 -0.61
C HIS A 19 -0.53 6.17 0.01
N LEU A 20 -1.39 6.21 1.02
CA LEU A 20 -1.92 5.04 1.70
C LEU A 20 -3.46 5.14 1.65
N GLU A 21 -4.08 4.08 1.16
CA GLU A 21 -5.53 3.92 1.12
C GLU A 21 -5.85 2.44 1.41
N ALA A 22 -6.57 2.19 2.51
CA ALA A 22 -6.81 0.85 3.04
C ALA A 22 -5.51 0.02 3.14
N ASN A 23 -5.39 -1.07 2.39
CA ASN A 23 -4.22 -1.95 2.36
C ASN A 23 -3.23 -1.63 1.23
N ARG A 24 -3.44 -0.54 0.48
CA ARG A 24 -2.63 -0.17 -0.69
C ARG A 24 -1.68 0.96 -0.31
N PHE A 25 -0.39 0.69 -0.38
CA PHE A 25 0.65 1.68 -0.19
C PHE A 25 1.34 1.95 -1.52
N ILE A 26 1.48 3.23 -1.90
CA ILE A 26 2.23 3.62 -3.09
C ILE A 26 3.34 4.55 -2.65
N LEU A 27 4.60 4.11 -2.77
CA LEU A 27 5.76 4.98 -2.67
C LEU A 27 5.98 5.66 -4.01
N TYR A 28 5.93 6.98 -4.03
CA TYR A 28 6.31 7.77 -5.18
C TYR A 28 7.76 8.20 -5.07
N LEU A 29 8.50 8.09 -6.16
CA LEU A 29 9.83 8.66 -6.31
C LEU A 29 9.78 9.71 -7.42
N GLU A 30 10.10 10.95 -7.10
CA GLU A 30 10.35 12.02 -8.07
C GLU A 30 11.86 12.19 -8.24
N ILE A 31 12.33 12.04 -9.47
CA ILE A 31 13.73 12.29 -9.86
C ILE A 31 13.76 13.59 -10.64
N THR A 32 14.52 14.57 -10.17
CA THR A 32 14.74 15.85 -10.86
C THR A 32 16.18 15.95 -11.34
N ASN A 33 16.39 16.33 -12.60
CA ASN A 33 17.71 16.54 -13.17
C ASN A 33 18.14 18.00 -12.99
N HIS A 34 18.98 18.29 -12.00
CA HIS A 34 19.55 19.63 -11.79
C HIS A 34 20.87 19.86 -12.54
N SER A 35 21.23 18.94 -13.43
CA SER A 35 22.46 19.06 -14.20
C SER A 35 22.24 19.87 -15.48
N GLY A 36 23.27 20.57 -15.94
CA GLY A 36 23.23 21.29 -17.21
C GLY A 36 23.21 20.39 -18.47
N GLY A 37 22.96 19.09 -18.34
CA GLY A 37 22.93 18.14 -19.45
C GLY A 37 21.86 17.06 -19.28
N GLU A 38 21.58 16.32 -20.35
CA GLU A 38 20.63 15.22 -20.36
C GLU A 38 21.10 14.04 -19.47
N ARG A 39 20.15 13.40 -18.78
CA ARG A 39 20.38 12.18 -18.01
C ARG A 39 19.56 11.02 -18.55
N ARG A 40 20.20 9.84 -18.61
CA ARG A 40 19.61 8.59 -19.08
C ARG A 40 19.75 7.52 -18.02
N PHE A 41 18.67 6.79 -17.73
CA PHE A 41 18.67 5.70 -16.77
C PHE A 41 17.52 4.72 -17.01
N TYR A 42 17.61 3.53 -16.40
CA TYR A 42 16.56 2.52 -16.45
C TYR A 42 15.90 2.41 -15.09
N PHE A 43 14.57 2.45 -15.07
CA PHE A 43 13.78 2.32 -13.85
C PHE A 43 12.72 1.23 -14.06
N SER A 44 12.93 0.08 -13.39
CA SER A 44 11.93 -1.00 -13.31
C SER A 44 12.10 -1.72 -11.98
N ASN A 45 10.96 -2.05 -11.35
CA ASN A 45 10.90 -2.90 -10.15
C ASN A 45 10.21 -4.24 -10.43
N ASP A 46 10.14 -4.69 -11.69
CA ASP A 46 9.37 -5.89 -12.05
C ASP A 46 9.94 -7.18 -11.44
N THR A 47 11.21 -7.18 -11.04
CA THR A 47 11.87 -8.30 -10.34
C THR A 47 12.00 -8.07 -8.83
N GLY A 48 11.50 -6.94 -8.34
CA GLY A 48 11.70 -6.47 -6.98
C GLY A 48 13.12 -6.00 -6.63
N ARG A 49 14.05 -6.02 -7.60
CA ARG A 49 15.46 -5.65 -7.37
C ARG A 49 15.61 -4.22 -6.89
N LEU A 50 14.82 -3.31 -7.44
CA LEU A 50 14.90 -1.89 -7.11
C LEU A 50 14.47 -1.66 -5.67
N ALA A 51 13.35 -2.24 -5.24
CA ALA A 51 12.88 -2.15 -3.86
C ALA A 51 13.89 -2.77 -2.87
N ARG A 52 14.42 -3.96 -3.16
CA ARG A 52 15.43 -4.64 -2.30
C ARG A 52 16.67 -3.78 -2.04
N ASN A 53 17.15 -3.09 -3.08
CA ASN A 53 18.41 -2.37 -3.01
C ASN A 53 18.22 -0.92 -2.55
N GLY A 54 17.12 -0.28 -2.93
CA GLY A 54 16.88 1.14 -2.69
C GLY A 54 16.12 1.45 -1.41
N ILE A 55 15.18 0.59 -0.97
CA ILE A 55 14.35 0.89 0.21
C ILE A 55 15.13 0.58 1.49
N ARG A 56 15.11 1.54 2.41
CA ARG A 56 15.60 1.42 3.78
C ARG A 56 14.56 2.03 4.73
N LEU A 57 14.31 1.36 5.84
CA LEU A 57 13.38 1.80 6.87
C LEU A 57 14.11 2.08 8.17
N PHE A 58 13.64 3.06 8.92
CA PHE A 58 14.22 3.44 10.21
C PHE A 58 13.12 3.70 11.23
N ASN A 59 13.36 3.32 12.49
CA ASN A 59 12.47 3.66 13.58
C ASN A 59 12.69 5.12 14.08
N THR A 60 11.94 5.51 15.12
CA THR A 60 12.05 6.83 15.77
C THR A 60 13.39 7.10 16.45
N LYS A 61 14.15 6.05 16.79
CA LYS A 61 15.51 6.12 17.35
C LYS A 61 16.59 6.17 16.29
N ASN A 62 16.21 6.23 15.01
CA ASN A 62 17.10 6.20 13.85
C ASN A 62 17.85 4.87 13.68
N GLU A 63 17.31 3.78 14.23
CA GLU A 63 17.83 2.43 14.02
C GLU A 63 17.17 1.83 12.77
N GLU A 64 17.95 1.14 11.95
CA GLU A 64 17.46 0.54 10.70
C GLU A 64 16.56 -0.68 10.98
N ILE A 65 15.33 -0.64 10.46
CA ILE A 65 14.39 -1.76 10.51
C ILE A 65 14.86 -2.78 9.47
N GLN A 66 15.23 -3.97 9.95
CA GLN A 66 15.71 -5.04 9.08
C GLN A 66 14.58 -5.58 8.21
N ALA A 67 14.94 -5.96 6.98
CA ALA A 67 14.03 -6.66 6.10
C ALA A 67 13.59 -7.98 6.74
N TYR A 68 12.28 -8.17 6.85
CA TYR A 68 11.67 -9.41 7.33
C TYR A 68 11.84 -10.52 6.28
N GLU A 69 11.56 -10.20 5.01
CA GLU A 69 11.67 -11.14 3.91
C GLU A 69 12.32 -10.48 2.68
N LYS A 70 13.13 -11.24 1.95
CA LYS A 70 13.68 -10.85 0.64
C LYS A 70 13.33 -11.93 -0.39
N ALA A 71 12.21 -11.74 -1.07
CA ALA A 71 11.82 -12.64 -2.16
C ALA A 71 12.61 -12.32 -3.44
N PHE A 72 13.24 -13.33 -4.02
CA PHE A 72 13.90 -13.24 -5.32
C PHE A 72 12.98 -13.84 -6.39
N ILE A 73 12.39 -12.99 -7.22
CA ILE A 73 11.64 -13.44 -8.39
C ILE A 73 12.58 -13.39 -9.60
N SER A 74 12.90 -14.55 -10.16
CA SER A 74 13.47 -14.64 -11.51
C SER A 74 12.38 -14.20 -12.48
N PRO A 75 12.63 -13.22 -13.37
CA PRO A 75 11.63 -12.84 -14.36
C PRO A 75 11.25 -14.08 -15.17
N ALA A 76 9.95 -14.29 -15.40
CA ALA A 76 9.52 -15.13 -16.51
C ALA A 76 10.15 -14.51 -17.77
N TYR A 77 10.77 -15.32 -18.63
CA TYR A 77 11.56 -14.93 -19.81
C TYR A 77 10.74 -14.22 -20.92
N THR A 78 9.66 -13.54 -20.56
CA THR A 78 8.86 -12.68 -21.41
C THR A 78 9.05 -11.25 -20.91
N THR A 79 10.15 -10.61 -21.28
CA THR A 79 10.39 -9.20 -20.92
C THR A 79 10.28 -8.36 -22.16
N GLU A 80 9.25 -7.52 -22.21
CA GLU A 80 9.33 -6.30 -23.01
C GLU A 80 10.57 -5.52 -22.54
N PRO A 81 11.36 -4.94 -23.45
CA PRO A 81 12.54 -4.18 -23.07
C PRO A 81 12.13 -3.00 -22.17
N VAL A 82 12.75 -2.89 -21.00
CA VAL A 82 12.53 -1.76 -20.09
C VAL A 82 12.93 -0.47 -20.83
N PRO A 83 12.00 0.48 -21.03
CA PRO A 83 12.31 1.69 -21.76
C PRO A 83 13.36 2.52 -21.01
N GLU A 84 14.29 3.09 -21.78
CA GLU A 84 15.24 4.08 -21.27
C GLU A 84 14.48 5.34 -20.88
N ASN A 85 14.71 5.83 -19.66
CA ASN A 85 14.18 7.10 -19.18
C ASN A 85 15.17 8.19 -19.56
N ARG A 86 14.66 9.31 -20.06
CA ARG A 86 15.45 10.48 -20.46
C ARG A 86 14.89 11.70 -19.76
N LEU A 87 15.75 12.40 -19.02
CA LEU A 87 15.42 13.68 -18.37
C LEU A 87 16.35 14.76 -18.92
N LEU A 88 15.77 15.79 -19.52
CA LEU A 88 16.48 17.01 -19.90
C LEU A 88 16.83 17.85 -18.64
N PRO A 89 17.66 18.89 -18.77
CA PRO A 89 17.94 19.81 -17.66
C PRO A 89 16.64 20.38 -17.06
N ASP A 90 16.59 20.43 -15.73
CA ASP A 90 15.47 20.90 -14.91
C ASP A 90 14.15 20.13 -15.05
N GLU A 91 14.13 19.03 -15.82
CA GLU A 91 12.99 18.14 -15.89
C GLU A 91 12.91 17.22 -14.67
N ARG A 92 11.68 16.79 -14.40
CA ARG A 92 11.36 15.83 -13.36
C ARG A 92 10.52 14.69 -13.91
N GLN A 93 10.75 13.49 -13.38
CA GLN A 93 9.95 12.32 -13.69
C GLN A 93 9.54 11.62 -12.41
N ARG A 94 8.27 11.20 -12.34
CA ARG A 94 7.68 10.52 -11.19
C ARG A 94 7.49 9.04 -11.48
N PHE A 95 7.94 8.21 -10.55
CA PHE A 95 7.84 6.76 -10.56
C PHE A 95 6.99 6.28 -9.39
N LYS A 96 6.42 5.08 -9.52
CA LYS A 96 5.58 4.45 -8.50
C LYS A 96 6.19 3.11 -8.11
N LEU A 97 6.31 2.86 -6.81
CA LEU A 97 6.57 1.55 -6.23
C LEU A 97 5.34 1.14 -5.40
N PRO A 98 4.46 0.31 -5.96
CA PRO A 98 3.35 -0.26 -5.20
C PRO A 98 3.85 -1.21 -4.11
N ALA A 99 3.15 -1.20 -2.99
CA ALA A 99 3.30 -2.09 -1.87
C ALA A 99 1.91 -2.43 -1.28
N LYS A 100 1.89 -3.48 -0.48
CA LYS A 100 0.72 -3.87 0.31
C LYS A 100 1.03 -3.72 1.79
N VAL A 101 0.01 -3.36 2.55
CA VAL A 101 0.02 -3.39 4.00
C VAL A 101 -0.94 -4.49 4.45
N PHE A 102 -0.50 -5.39 5.31
CA PHE A 102 -1.34 -6.45 5.87
C PHE A 102 -0.80 -6.91 7.21
N GLU A 103 -1.58 -7.71 7.93
CA GLU A 103 -1.17 -8.30 9.20
C GLU A 103 -0.77 -9.76 9.03
N GLU A 104 0.30 -10.16 9.71
CA GLU A 104 0.77 -11.55 9.80
C GLU A 104 1.29 -11.76 11.23
N GLU A 105 0.81 -12.79 11.94
CA GLU A 105 1.25 -13.11 13.32
C GLU A 105 1.16 -11.90 14.30
N ASN A 106 0.11 -11.08 14.18
CA ASN A 106 -0.08 -9.81 14.93
C ASN A 106 0.95 -8.71 14.65
N GLU A 107 1.79 -8.87 13.62
CA GLU A 107 2.74 -7.86 13.16
C GLU A 107 2.23 -7.19 11.89
N LEU A 108 2.45 -5.87 11.77
CA LEU A 108 2.09 -5.11 10.59
C LEU A 108 3.20 -5.24 9.53
N ILE A 109 2.85 -5.73 8.35
CA ILE A 109 3.79 -5.98 7.27
C ILE A 109 3.60 -4.95 6.16
N LEU A 110 4.67 -4.22 5.84
CA LEU A 110 4.76 -3.41 4.61
C LEU A 110 5.56 -4.19 3.57
N SER A 111 4.88 -4.67 2.53
CA SER A 111 5.46 -5.53 1.50
C SER A 111 5.53 -4.83 0.15
N PHE A 112 6.75 -4.53 -0.28
CA PHE A 112 7.04 -4.16 -1.66
C PHE A 112 7.36 -5.43 -2.46
N LYS A 113 7.20 -5.37 -3.78
CA LYS A 113 7.68 -6.46 -4.64
C LYS A 113 9.17 -6.72 -4.37
N GLY A 114 9.49 -7.91 -3.86
CA GLY A 114 10.85 -8.38 -3.57
C GLY A 114 11.39 -8.09 -2.17
N ILE A 115 10.72 -7.28 -1.35
CA ILE A 115 11.16 -7.00 0.03
C ILE A 115 9.98 -6.66 0.94
N SER A 116 9.95 -7.27 2.12
CA SER A 116 8.94 -7.04 3.15
C SER A 116 9.59 -6.58 4.45
N PHE A 117 8.88 -5.73 5.20
CA PHE A 117 9.32 -5.21 6.49
C PHE A 117 8.21 -5.37 7.53
N ARG A 118 8.60 -5.74 8.74
CA ARG A 118 7.77 -5.54 9.93
C ARG A 118 7.86 -4.07 10.33
N VAL A 119 6.73 -3.38 10.32
CA VAL A 119 6.65 -1.95 10.61
C VAL A 119 5.84 -1.72 11.87
N PRO A 120 6.15 -0.67 12.65
CA PRO A 120 5.40 -0.42 13.88
C PRO A 120 3.98 0.06 13.53
N ARG A 121 3.00 -0.41 14.31
CA ARG A 121 1.58 -0.05 14.18
C ARG A 121 1.29 1.23 14.97
N ASN A 122 0.46 2.12 14.43
CA ASN A 122 0.04 3.37 15.10
C ASN A 122 1.23 4.19 15.64
N GLU A 123 2.36 4.07 14.96
CA GLU A 123 3.62 4.70 15.32
C GLU A 123 4.31 5.16 14.03
N LYS A 124 5.12 6.21 14.18
CA LYS A 124 5.87 6.76 13.06
C LYS A 124 7.12 5.93 12.80
N PHE A 125 7.40 5.71 11.54
CA PHE A 125 8.70 5.23 11.07
C PHE A 125 9.13 6.07 9.86
N TYR A 126 10.32 5.81 9.33
CA TYR A 126 10.87 6.60 8.24
C TYR A 126 11.33 5.72 7.10
N ILE A 127 11.05 6.14 5.88
CA ILE A 127 11.55 5.52 4.64
C ILE A 127 12.60 6.44 4.02
N THR A 128 13.67 5.85 3.50
CA THR A 128 14.55 6.48 2.50
C THR A 128 14.65 5.59 1.28
N PHE A 129 14.95 6.19 0.13
CA PHE A 129 15.18 5.48 -1.11
C PHE A 129 16.54 5.86 -1.72
N ASP A 130 17.43 4.89 -1.90
CA ASP A 130 18.67 5.07 -2.66
C ASP A 130 18.48 4.61 -4.10
N PHE A 131 18.84 5.48 -5.04
CA PHE A 131 18.95 5.11 -6.43
C PHE A 131 20.20 5.75 -7.03
N LEU A 132 20.99 4.97 -7.78
CA LEU A 132 22.24 5.43 -8.39
C LEU A 132 23.23 6.07 -7.38
N GLY A 133 23.18 5.67 -6.11
CA GLY A 133 24.03 6.21 -5.04
C GLY A 133 23.60 7.59 -4.54
N ILE A 134 22.38 8.02 -4.85
CA ILE A 134 21.78 9.28 -4.40
C ILE A 134 20.61 8.94 -3.48
N PRO A 135 20.69 9.26 -2.17
CA PRO A 135 19.59 9.06 -1.25
C PRO A 135 18.50 10.11 -1.47
N SER A 136 17.25 9.72 -1.24
CA SER A 136 16.11 10.62 -1.18
C SER A 136 16.08 11.43 0.13
N ASN A 137 15.11 12.33 0.24
CA ASN A 137 14.65 12.81 1.55
C ASN A 137 14.23 11.64 2.47
N ARG A 138 14.27 11.89 3.77
CA ARG A 138 13.71 11.00 4.78
C ARG A 138 12.22 11.26 4.91
N LEU A 139 11.41 10.28 4.52
CA LEU A 139 9.96 10.36 4.53
C LEU A 139 9.43 9.78 5.84
N GLU A 140 8.78 10.62 6.65
CA GLU A 140 7.99 10.15 7.78
C GLU A 140 6.76 9.41 7.24
N VAL A 141 6.51 8.21 7.77
CA VAL A 141 5.37 7.38 7.44
C VAL A 141 4.67 7.02 8.74
N PHE A 142 3.37 7.23 8.74
CA PHE A 142 2.47 6.74 9.76
C PHE A 142 1.45 5.85 9.07
N ILE A 143 1.37 4.59 9.49
CA ILE A 143 0.34 3.66 9.04
C ILE A 143 -0.61 3.50 10.22
N GLU A 144 -1.69 4.26 10.15
CA GLU A 144 -2.90 3.94 10.89
C GLU A 144 -3.56 2.82 10.12
N MET A 145 -3.62 1.63 10.72
CA MET A 145 -4.55 0.65 10.22
C MET A 145 -5.94 1.12 10.64
N VAL A 146 -6.66 1.79 9.75
CA VAL A 146 -8.12 1.84 9.85
C VAL A 146 -8.63 0.51 9.31
N ASN A 147 -8.39 -0.54 10.08
CA ASN A 147 -9.04 -1.83 9.95
C ASN A 147 -9.03 -2.43 11.34
N ASP A 148 -9.80 -1.86 12.25
CA ASP A 148 -10.30 -2.54 13.45
C ASP A 148 -11.25 -3.69 13.07
N ARG A 149 -11.10 -4.26 11.87
CA ARG A 149 -12.09 -5.06 11.15
C ARG A 149 -11.42 -6.30 10.58
N ASP A 150 -11.35 -7.36 11.38
CA ASP A 150 -10.87 -8.67 10.92
C ASP A 150 -11.90 -9.26 9.97
N ILE A 151 -11.53 -9.53 8.71
CA ILE A 151 -12.47 -10.16 7.77
C ILE A 151 -12.73 -11.61 8.23
N LEU A 152 -13.95 -11.87 8.67
CA LEU A 152 -14.39 -13.21 9.05
C LEU A 152 -14.80 -14.03 7.82
N GLU A 153 -15.48 -13.39 6.86
CA GLU A 153 -16.02 -14.04 5.68
C GLU A 153 -16.27 -13.02 4.56
N LYS A 154 -16.19 -13.45 3.30
CA LYS A 154 -16.54 -12.60 2.16
C LYS A 154 -16.97 -13.42 0.95
N GLU A 155 -17.85 -12.82 0.15
CA GLU A 155 -18.13 -13.21 -1.22
C GLU A 155 -18.08 -11.95 -2.07
N ASP A 156 -17.04 -11.85 -2.90
CA ASP A 156 -16.74 -10.62 -3.64
C ASP A 156 -17.97 -10.18 -4.46
N TRP A 157 -18.33 -8.90 -4.35
CA TRP A 157 -19.53 -8.27 -4.93
C TRP A 157 -20.87 -8.60 -4.26
N GLU A 158 -20.93 -9.57 -3.35
CA GLU A 158 -22.17 -9.93 -2.66
C GLU A 158 -22.21 -9.39 -1.23
N TYR A 159 -21.15 -9.64 -0.43
CA TYR A 159 -21.02 -9.16 0.95
C TYR A 159 -19.60 -9.29 1.53
N TYR A 160 -19.36 -8.58 2.62
CA TYR A 160 -18.20 -8.74 3.50
C TYR A 160 -18.64 -8.79 4.98
N ILE A 161 -18.06 -9.68 5.76
CA ILE A 161 -18.27 -9.78 7.20
C ILE A 161 -16.96 -9.50 7.92
N PHE A 162 -17.04 -8.61 8.91
CA PHE A 162 -15.92 -8.16 9.71
C PHE A 162 -16.19 -8.36 11.21
N ASP A 163 -15.19 -8.75 11.99
CA ASP A 163 -15.19 -8.54 13.45
C ASP A 163 -14.70 -7.12 13.73
N HIS A 164 -15.49 -6.32 14.43
CA HIS A 164 -15.16 -4.96 14.83
C HIS A 164 -15.41 -4.74 16.32
N GLU A 165 -14.34 -4.59 17.10
CA GLU A 165 -14.39 -4.34 18.54
C GLU A 165 -15.26 -5.37 19.32
N GLY A 166 -15.24 -6.65 18.89
CA GLY A 166 -16.04 -7.72 19.50
C GLY A 166 -17.50 -7.75 19.04
N THR A 167 -17.88 -6.93 18.06
CA THR A 167 -19.14 -7.02 17.32
C THR A 167 -18.87 -7.57 15.91
N ILE A 168 -19.92 -8.05 15.22
CA ILE A 168 -19.79 -8.47 13.83
C ILE A 168 -20.49 -7.45 12.96
N GLN A 169 -19.83 -6.97 11.92
CA GLN A 169 -20.38 -6.04 10.95
C GLN A 169 -20.48 -6.67 9.57
N LEU A 170 -21.64 -6.48 8.94
CA LEU A 170 -21.95 -6.87 7.57
C LEU A 170 -21.86 -5.63 6.67
N SER A 171 -21.14 -5.76 5.56
CA SER A 171 -21.12 -4.78 4.46
C SER A 171 -21.71 -5.41 3.21
N VAL A 172 -22.61 -4.68 2.56
CA VAL A 172 -23.25 -5.11 1.31
C VAL A 172 -23.01 -4.05 0.23
N PRO A 173 -22.26 -4.40 -0.83
CA PRO A 173 -22.10 -3.55 -2.02
C PRO A 173 -23.45 -3.22 -2.67
N VAL A 174 -23.73 -1.94 -2.92
CA VAL A 174 -24.91 -1.50 -3.69
C VAL A 174 -24.54 -0.43 -4.72
N ILE A 175 -25.24 -0.43 -5.84
CA ILE A 175 -25.16 0.65 -6.83
C ILE A 175 -26.37 1.54 -6.65
N TRP A 176 -26.15 2.79 -6.26
CA TRP A 176 -27.19 3.80 -6.11
C TRP A 176 -26.86 5.05 -6.93
N SER A 177 -27.78 5.49 -7.79
CA SER A 177 -27.60 6.70 -8.61
C SER A 177 -26.28 6.73 -9.41
N ASN A 178 -25.87 5.58 -9.98
CA ASN A 178 -24.61 5.39 -10.72
C ASN A 178 -23.32 5.56 -9.89
N LEU A 179 -23.42 5.49 -8.56
CA LEU A 179 -22.27 5.45 -7.65
C LEU A 179 -22.33 4.14 -6.87
N GLY A 180 -21.15 3.57 -6.60
CA GLY A 180 -21.02 2.41 -5.75
C GLY A 180 -20.88 2.82 -4.29
N PHE A 181 -21.56 2.08 -3.42
CA PHE A 181 -21.53 2.27 -1.98
C PHE A 181 -21.40 0.92 -1.29
N ASP A 182 -20.78 0.95 -0.12
CA ASP A 182 -20.89 -0.11 0.87
C ASP A 182 -21.97 0.29 1.87
N VAL A 183 -23.03 -0.52 1.95
CA VAL A 183 -24.06 -0.39 2.99
C VAL A 183 -23.58 -1.15 4.21
N LEU A 184 -23.47 -0.48 5.35
CA LEU A 184 -22.92 -1.06 6.58
C LEU A 184 -24.02 -1.36 7.60
N TYR A 185 -23.87 -2.50 8.27
CA TYR A 185 -24.77 -2.93 9.34
C TYR A 185 -24.02 -3.72 10.42
N THR A 186 -24.09 -3.27 11.68
CA THR A 186 -23.60 -4.06 12.82
C THR A 186 -24.68 -5.03 13.27
N LEU A 187 -24.35 -6.33 13.32
CA LEU A 187 -25.28 -7.39 13.72
C LEU A 187 -25.74 -7.17 15.16
N SER A 188 -27.03 -7.41 15.41
CA SER A 188 -27.52 -7.59 16.78
C SER A 188 -26.92 -8.85 17.42
N GLU A 189 -26.92 -8.94 18.76
CA GLU A 189 -26.41 -10.13 19.46
C GLU A 189 -27.11 -11.43 18.98
N SER A 190 -28.41 -11.39 18.70
CA SER A 190 -29.13 -12.54 18.15
C SER A 190 -28.68 -12.92 16.74
N GLU A 191 -28.45 -11.94 15.86
CA GLU A 191 -27.96 -12.21 14.50
C GLU A 191 -26.50 -12.70 14.52
N LYS A 192 -25.68 -12.15 15.43
CA LYS A 192 -24.31 -12.58 15.68
C LYS A 192 -24.27 -14.05 16.15
N GLU A 193 -25.07 -14.42 17.15
CA GLU A 193 -25.15 -15.81 17.63
C GLU A 193 -25.61 -16.76 16.51
N ASP A 194 -26.61 -16.36 15.74
CA ASP A 194 -27.11 -17.15 14.61
C ASP A 194 -26.08 -17.30 13.49
N TYR A 195 -25.35 -16.24 13.17
CA TYR A 195 -24.24 -16.26 12.22
C TYR A 195 -23.11 -17.18 12.70
N LEU A 196 -22.70 -17.08 13.96
CA LEU A 196 -21.66 -17.95 14.52
C LEU A 196 -22.07 -19.44 14.51
N ARG A 197 -23.37 -19.75 14.51
CA ARG A 197 -23.89 -21.13 14.45
C ARG A 197 -24.11 -21.65 13.02
N ARG A 198 -24.60 -20.81 12.12
CA ARG A 198 -25.09 -21.22 10.77
C ARG A 198 -24.30 -20.62 9.61
N GLY A 199 -23.37 -19.70 9.86
CA GLY A 199 -22.66 -18.94 8.84
C GLY A 199 -23.59 -17.98 8.09
N ILE A 200 -23.22 -17.66 6.86
CA ILE A 200 -23.90 -16.67 6.02
C ILE A 200 -25.39 -16.94 5.78
N GLU A 201 -25.83 -18.20 5.82
CA GLU A 201 -27.25 -18.59 5.67
C GLU A 201 -28.17 -17.88 6.70
N ALA A 202 -27.62 -17.50 7.87
CA ALA A 202 -28.36 -16.73 8.87
C ALA A 202 -28.65 -15.28 8.44
N LEU A 203 -27.88 -14.73 7.50
CA LEU A 203 -27.86 -13.32 7.14
C LEU A 203 -28.43 -13.02 5.74
N GLU A 204 -28.82 -14.02 4.96
CA GLU A 204 -29.39 -13.82 3.60
C GLU A 204 -30.56 -12.82 3.59
N GLY A 205 -31.47 -12.94 4.57
CA GLY A 205 -32.58 -12.02 4.71
C GLY A 205 -32.15 -10.59 5.05
N ARG A 206 -31.08 -10.43 5.84
CA ARG A 206 -30.49 -9.12 6.17
C ARG A 206 -29.80 -8.48 4.97
N ILE A 207 -29.07 -9.27 4.19
CA ILE A 207 -28.40 -8.81 2.97
C ILE A 207 -29.43 -8.28 1.97
N GLU A 208 -30.51 -9.03 1.74
CA GLU A 208 -31.59 -8.62 0.84
C GLU A 208 -32.30 -7.34 1.32
N ASP A 209 -32.51 -7.20 2.62
CA ASP A 209 -33.07 -5.98 3.21
C ASP A 209 -32.14 -4.77 3.01
N MET A 210 -30.84 -4.91 3.25
CA MET A 210 -29.85 -3.86 3.02
C MET A 210 -29.79 -3.41 1.56
N ARG A 211 -29.97 -4.34 0.60
CA ARG A 211 -30.03 -4.00 -0.84
C ARG A 211 -31.27 -3.18 -1.19
N LYS A 212 -32.44 -3.59 -0.69
CA LYS A 212 -33.73 -2.94 -1.00
C LYS A 212 -33.90 -1.61 -0.27
N ASN A 213 -33.40 -1.53 0.95
CA ASN A 213 -33.63 -0.43 1.88
C ASN A 213 -32.34 0.33 2.22
N ALA A 214 -31.35 0.35 1.32
CA ALA A 214 -30.00 0.90 1.54
C ALA A 214 -29.99 2.30 2.19
N LEU A 215 -30.94 3.18 1.83
CA LEU A 215 -31.04 4.53 2.39
C LEU A 215 -31.38 4.58 3.89
N HIS A 216 -31.80 3.47 4.50
CA HIS A 216 -32.05 3.35 5.93
C HIS A 216 -30.81 2.94 6.74
N TYR A 217 -29.70 2.70 6.05
CA TYR A 217 -28.45 2.24 6.62
C TYR A 217 -27.34 3.28 6.44
N GLU A 218 -26.23 3.08 7.14
CA GLU A 218 -25.01 3.84 6.88
C GLU A 218 -24.43 3.43 5.52
N MET A 219 -24.01 4.42 4.72
CA MET A 219 -23.49 4.20 3.37
C MET A 219 -22.13 4.87 3.23
N ASN A 220 -21.11 4.09 2.86
CA ASN A 220 -19.80 4.60 2.51
C ASN A 220 -19.60 4.59 1.00
N SER A 221 -19.31 5.75 0.41
CA SER A 221 -19.06 5.84 -1.03
C SER A 221 -17.70 5.23 -1.37
N TRP A 222 -17.60 4.57 -2.52
CA TRP A 222 -16.32 4.12 -3.06
C TRP A 222 -15.44 5.25 -3.65
N LYS A 223 -15.82 6.52 -3.46
CA LYS A 223 -15.15 7.72 -4.00
C LYS A 223 -14.68 8.67 -2.92
#